data_AF-M0QQT6-F1
#
_entry.id   AF-M0QQT6-F1
#
_cell.length_a   1.000
_cell.length_b   1.000
_cell.length_c   1.000
_cell.angle_alpha   90.00
_cell.angle_beta   90.00
_cell.angle_gamma   90.00
#
_symmetry.space_group_name_H-M   'P 1'
#
loop_
_entity.id
_entity.type
_entity.pdbx_description
1 polymer ?
#
loop_
_entity_poly.entity_id
_entity_poly.type
_entity_poly.pdbx_seq_one_letter_code
_entity_poly.pdbx_strand_id
1 'polypeptide(L)'
;MTVPTPDTELVDHLRTELESQPWYARFSNTVTSAVGAAGLIVWLLVSNGVDIPGQVETGIGSVIAVLTVLGVLKTKNGITPSTVAQVEQYVGQHRRD
;
A
#
# COMPACT_ATOMS: atom_id res chain seq x y z
N MET A 1 -33.32 21.74 3.84
CA MET A 1 -32.86 20.34 3.84
C MET A 1 -32.48 20.00 2.43
N THR A 2 -31.19 19.91 2.11
CA THR A 2 -30.73 19.44 0.80
C THR A 2 -30.93 17.94 0.76
N VAL A 3 -31.71 17.45 -0.20
CA VAL A 3 -31.86 16.01 -0.44
C VAL A 3 -30.46 15.45 -0.75
N PRO A 4 -29.96 14.42 -0.03
CA PRO A 4 -28.67 13.82 -0.33
C PRO A 4 -28.71 13.30 -1.76
N THR A 5 -27.73 13.74 -2.56
CA THR A 5 -27.49 13.20 -3.90
C THR A 5 -26.53 12.02 -3.79
N PRO A 6 -26.60 11.00 -4.67
CA PRO A 6 -25.71 9.83 -4.65
C PRO A 6 -24.22 10.20 -4.54
N ASP A 7 -23.86 11.30 -5.19
CA ASP A 7 -22.55 11.95 -5.16
C ASP A 7 -22.06 12.36 -3.77
N THR A 8 -22.95 12.93 -2.95
CA THR A 8 -22.63 13.37 -1.58
C THR A 8 -22.53 12.15 -0.67
N GLU A 9 -23.38 11.15 -0.87
CA GLU A 9 -23.33 9.88 -0.13
C GLU A 9 -22.02 9.14 -0.37
N LEU A 10 -21.51 9.15 -1.61
CA LEU A 10 -20.21 8.55 -1.94
C LEU A 10 -19.05 9.23 -1.19
N VAL A 11 -19.01 10.58 -1.19
CA VAL A 11 -17.94 11.34 -0.52
C VAL A 11 -17.98 11.10 0.99
N ASP A 12 -19.17 11.12 1.59
CA ASP A 12 -19.34 10.88 3.03
C ASP A 12 -19.00 9.43 3.43
N HIS A 13 -19.30 8.46 2.55
CA HIS A 13 -18.88 7.07 2.74
C HIS A 13 -17.36 6.93 2.71
N LEU A 14 -16.67 7.54 1.73
CA LEU A 14 -15.20 7.51 1.64
C LEU A 14 -14.53 8.20 2.84
N ARG A 15 -15.11 9.29 3.36
CA ARG A 15 -14.65 9.93 4.60
C ARG A 15 -14.78 8.99 5.80
N THR A 16 -15.94 8.34 5.92
CA THR A 16 -16.19 7.37 7.00
C THR A 16 -15.21 6.20 6.94
N GLU A 17 -14.96 5.65 5.75
CA GLU A 17 -13.97 4.57 5.59
C GLU A 17 -12.55 5.04 5.94
N LEU A 18 -12.15 6.25 5.50
CA LEU A 18 -10.87 6.85 5.83
C LEU A 18 -10.66 7.03 7.35
N GLU A 19 -11.71 7.36 8.10
CA GLU A 19 -11.65 7.52 9.56
C GLU A 19 -11.66 6.17 10.30
N SER A 20 -12.37 5.18 9.77
CA SER A 20 -12.49 3.84 10.37
C SER A 20 -11.27 2.95 10.14
N GLN A 21 -10.51 3.19 9.08
CA GLN A 21 -9.39 2.33 8.72
C GLN A 21 -8.22 2.47 9.71
N PRO A 22 -7.44 1.39 9.94
CA PRO A 22 -6.23 1.47 10.76
C PRO A 22 -5.24 2.52 10.24
N TRP A 23 -4.50 3.16 11.15
CA TRP A 23 -3.55 4.25 10.81
C TRP A 23 -2.50 3.87 9.75
N TYR A 24 -2.16 2.58 9.67
CA TYR A 24 -1.18 2.01 8.73
C TYR A 24 -1.79 1.58 7.39
N ALA A 25 -3.13 1.49 7.28
CA ALA A 25 -3.80 0.97 6.09
C ALA A 25 -3.44 1.76 4.83
N ARG A 26 -3.32 3.08 4.95
CA ARG A 26 -2.85 4.01 3.90
C ARG A 26 -1.44 3.73 3.39
N PHE A 27 -0.60 3.01 4.16
CA PHE A 27 0.79 2.72 3.85
C PHE A 27 1.08 1.21 3.82
N SER A 28 0.06 0.37 3.63
CA SER A 28 0.21 -1.08 3.70
C SER A 28 1.28 -1.62 2.75
N ASN A 29 1.42 -1.04 1.55
CA ASN A 29 2.50 -1.41 0.63
C ASN A 29 3.87 -0.99 1.14
N THR A 30 3.99 0.17 1.75
CA THR A 30 5.25 0.62 2.36
C THR A 30 5.66 -0.32 3.50
N VAL A 31 4.71 -0.76 4.33
CA VAL A 31 4.96 -1.75 5.38
C VAL A 31 5.44 -3.08 4.77
N THR A 32 4.77 -3.54 3.70
CA THR A 32 5.16 -4.78 3.00
C THR A 32 6.57 -4.66 2.40
N SER A 33 6.88 -3.54 1.76
CA SER A 33 8.21 -3.23 1.24
C SER A 33 9.26 -3.19 2.35
N ALA A 34 8.94 -2.59 3.49
CA ALA A 34 9.85 -2.50 4.63
C ALA A 34 10.18 -3.90 5.20
N VAL A 35 9.19 -4.79 5.28
CA VAL A 35 9.41 -6.20 5.68
C VAL A 35 10.31 -6.92 4.68
N GLY A 36 10.06 -6.76 3.37
CA GLY A 36 10.92 -7.34 2.34
C GLY A 36 12.36 -6.82 2.39
N ALA A 37 12.53 -5.51 2.58
CA ALA A 37 13.84 -4.88 2.75
C ALA A 37 14.56 -5.39 3.99
N ALA A 38 13.87 -5.51 5.12
CA ALA A 38 14.43 -6.09 6.34
C ALA A 38 14.86 -7.54 6.11
N GLY A 39 14.07 -8.34 5.39
CA GLY A 39 14.43 -9.71 4.99
C GLY A 39 15.71 -9.76 4.16
N LEU A 40 15.88 -8.85 3.19
CA LEU A 40 17.10 -8.74 2.40
C LEU A 40 18.31 -8.31 3.25
N ILE A 41 18.14 -7.38 4.19
CA ILE A 41 19.21 -6.95 5.08
C ILE A 41 19.68 -8.12 5.97
N VAL A 42 18.74 -8.85 6.56
CA VAL A 42 19.06 -10.05 7.35
C VAL A 42 19.78 -11.08 6.49
N TRP A 43 19.29 -11.31 5.27
CA TRP A 43 19.93 -12.23 4.33
C TRP A 43 21.37 -11.83 4.03
N LEU A 44 21.61 -10.55 3.74
CA LEU A 44 22.95 -10.02 3.47
C LEU A 44 23.87 -10.20 4.68
N LEU A 45 23.40 -9.90 5.88
CA LEU A 45 24.20 -10.07 7.10
C LEU A 45 24.58 -11.54 7.33
N VAL A 46 23.66 -12.46 7.04
CA VAL A 46 23.92 -13.91 7.14
C VAL A 46 24.90 -14.35 6.06
N SER A 47 24.67 -14.00 4.79
CA SER A 47 25.54 -14.44 3.68
C SER A 47 26.97 -13.94 3.78
N ASN A 48 27.19 -12.78 4.41
CA ASN A 48 28.54 -12.27 4.70
C ASN A 48 29.21 -12.95 5.91
N GLY A 49 28.43 -13.62 6.78
CA GLY A 49 28.92 -14.26 8.00
C GLY A 49 29.18 -15.77 7.88
N VAL A 50 28.72 -16.41 6.81
CA VAL A 50 28.91 -17.84 6.54
C VAL A 50 29.29 -18.07 5.08
N ASP A 51 30.12 -19.08 4.85
CA ASP A 51 30.55 -19.43 3.50
C ASP A 51 29.41 -20.18 2.78
N ILE A 52 28.74 -19.50 1.85
CA ILE A 52 27.59 -20.01 1.11
C ILE A 52 27.97 -20.12 -0.37
N PRO A 53 27.66 -21.24 -1.06
CA PRO A 53 27.84 -21.34 -2.50
C PRO A 53 27.11 -20.20 -3.24
N GLY A 54 27.79 -19.52 -4.15
CA GLY A 54 27.24 -18.31 -4.81
C GLY A 54 25.90 -18.50 -5.51
N GLN A 55 25.59 -19.71 -6.01
CA GLN A 55 24.27 -20.02 -6.59
C GLN A 55 23.17 -20.01 -5.53
N VAL A 56 23.45 -20.50 -4.31
CA VAL A 56 22.50 -20.49 -3.19
C VAL A 56 22.35 -19.07 -2.66
N GLU A 57 23.45 -18.32 -2.58
CA GLU A 57 23.43 -16.91 -2.18
C GLU A 57 22.49 -16.08 -3.06
N THR A 58 22.73 -16.17 -4.38
CA THR A 58 21.95 -15.46 -5.39
C THR A 58 20.51 -15.98 -5.45
N GLY A 59 20.31 -17.29 -5.32
CA GLY A 59 19.00 -17.93 -5.40
C GLY A 59 18.07 -17.44 -4.30
N ILE A 60 18.51 -17.47 -3.05
CA ILE A 60 17.70 -17.01 -1.90
C ILE A 60 17.44 -15.50 -1.99
N GLY A 61 18.46 -14.70 -2.31
CA GLY A 61 18.30 -13.25 -2.50
C GLY A 61 17.26 -12.93 -3.58
N SER A 62 17.29 -13.65 -4.71
CA SER A 62 16.32 -13.51 -5.80
C SER A 62 14.90 -13.89 -5.37
N VAL A 63 14.74 -14.97 -4.60
CA VAL A 63 13.43 -15.39 -4.08
C VAL A 63 12.85 -14.34 -3.13
N ILE A 64 13.64 -13.80 -2.20
CA ILE A 64 13.19 -12.74 -1.30
C ILE A 64 12.73 -11.51 -2.09
N ALA A 65 13.48 -11.12 -3.12
CA ALA A 65 13.12 -10.00 -3.98
C ALA A 65 11.78 -10.23 -4.69
N VAL A 66 11.59 -11.41 -5.32
CA VAL A 66 10.33 -11.75 -6.01
C VAL A 66 9.15 -11.79 -5.04
N LEU A 67 9.31 -12.41 -3.87
CA LEU A 67 8.26 -12.45 -2.85
C LEU A 67 7.90 -11.06 -2.34
N THR A 68 8.88 -10.17 -2.21
CA THR A 68 8.64 -8.77 -1.83
C THR A 68 7.81 -8.06 -2.89
N VAL A 69 8.17 -8.19 -4.17
CA VAL A 69 7.40 -7.60 -5.29
C VAL A 69 5.97 -8.14 -5.32
N LEU A 70 5.79 -9.46 -5.18
CA LEU A 70 4.47 -10.07 -5.12
C LEU A 70 3.66 -9.61 -3.90
N GLY A 71 4.32 -9.45 -2.75
CA GLY A 71 3.72 -8.88 -1.55
C GLY A 71 3.21 -7.47 -1.80
N VAL A 72 4.05 -6.59 -2.35
CA VAL A 72 3.68 -5.20 -2.67
C VAL A 72 2.54 -5.15 -3.70
N LEU A 73 2.54 -6.05 -4.68
CA LEU A 73 1.47 -6.12 -5.68
C LEU A 73 0.14 -6.57 -5.08
N LYS A 74 0.17 -7.50 -4.11
CA LYS A 74 -1.03 -8.08 -3.50
C LYS A 74 -1.57 -7.25 -2.34
N THR A 75 -0.70 -6.52 -1.65
CA THR A 75 -1.12 -5.55 -0.65
C THR A 75 -1.71 -4.34 -1.36
N LYS A 76 -2.86 -3.87 -0.88
CA LYS A 76 -3.50 -2.64 -1.38
C LYS A 76 -3.39 -1.58 -0.30
N ASN A 77 -3.04 -0.37 -0.71
CA ASN A 77 -3.16 0.77 0.19
C ASN A 77 -4.64 1.08 0.41
N GLY A 78 -4.98 1.45 1.65
CA GLY A 78 -6.30 1.97 2.01
C GLY A 78 -6.54 3.38 1.44
N ILE A 79 -7.69 3.94 1.78
CA ILE A 79 -8.09 5.27 1.33
C ILE A 79 -7.12 6.31 1.91
N THR A 80 -6.84 7.34 1.12
CA THR A 80 -6.01 8.47 1.54
C THR A 80 -6.83 9.76 1.53
N PRO A 81 -6.45 10.77 2.33
CA PRO A 81 -7.13 12.07 2.31
C PRO A 81 -7.14 12.70 0.91
N SER A 82 -6.08 12.51 0.12
CA SER A 82 -6.01 13.01 -1.26
C SER A 82 -6.97 12.28 -2.19
N THR A 83 -7.24 10.99 -1.98
CA THR A 83 -8.28 10.26 -2.72
C THR A 83 -9.66 10.87 -2.49
N VAL A 84 -10.02 11.13 -1.24
CA VAL A 84 -11.31 11.76 -0.91
C VAL A 84 -11.42 13.15 -1.55
N ALA A 85 -10.36 13.97 -1.43
CA ALA A 85 -10.34 15.31 -2.02
C ALA A 85 -10.46 15.30 -3.56
N GLN A 86 -9.82 14.33 -4.23
CA GLN A 86 -9.93 14.17 -5.68
C GLN A 86 -11.34 13.78 -6.11
N VAL A 87 -11.98 12.86 -5.39
CA VAL A 87 -13.36 12.45 -5.67
C VAL A 87 -14.33 13.60 -5.43
N GLU A 88 -14.19 14.34 -4.32
CA GLU A 88 -15.00 15.52 -4.01
C GLU A 88 -14.86 16.60 -5.09
N GLN A 89 -13.63 16.86 -5.56
CA GLN A 89 -13.40 17.79 -6.65
C GLN A 89 -14.03 17.33 -7.97
N TYR A 90 -13.86 16.05 -8.32
CA TYR A 90 -14.40 15.47 -9.55
C TYR A 90 -15.93 15.55 -9.59
N VAL A 91 -16.57 15.13 -8.50
CA VAL A 91 -18.03 15.23 -8.30
C VAL A 91 -18.50 16.68 -8.35
N GLY A 92 -17.78 17.59 -7.68
CA GLY A 92 -18.11 19.01 -7.67
C GLY A 92 -17.96 19.71 -9.02
N GLN A 93 -17.15 19.17 -9.94
CA GLN A 93 -17.06 19.63 -11.32
C GLN A 93 -18.26 19.16 -12.14
N HIS A 94 -18.61 17.87 -12.08
CA HIS A 94 -19.68 17.29 -12.89
C HIS A 94 -21.10 17.66 -12.44
N ARG A 95 -21.27 18.16 -11.21
CA ARG A 95 -22.54 18.73 -10.75
C ARG A 95 -22.86 20.10 -11.37
N ARG A 96 -21.85 20.78 -11.92
CA ARG A 96 -22.00 22.14 -12.50
C ARG A 96 -22.34 22.13 -13.99
N ASP A 97 -22.29 20.97 -14.63
CA ASP A 97 -22.65 20.73 -16.03
C ASP A 97 -24.09 20.20 -16.14
#